data_AF-P0DUS7-F1
#
_entry.id   AF-P0DUS7-F1
#
_cell.length_a   1.000
_cell.length_b   1.000
_cell.length_c   1.000
_cell.angle_alpha   90.00
_cell.angle_beta   90.00
_cell.angle_gamma   90.00
#
_symmetry.space_group_name_H-M   'P 1'
#
loop_
_entity.id
_entity.type
_entity.pdbx_description
1 polymer ?
#
loop_
_entity_poly.entity_id
_entity_poly.type
_entity_poly.pdbx_seq_one_letter_code
_entity_poly.pdbx_strand_id
1 'polypeptide(L)' 'MKKVIMLLLIFALFAYALSASDPNKCLKKGSKCVSVGKPCCKPATCNIYANRCIGW' A
#
# COMPACT_ATOMS: atom_id res chain seq x y z
N MET A 1 -9.88 22.97 28.06
CA MET A 1 -8.90 21.85 27.91
C MET A 1 -9.48 20.61 27.23
N LYS A 2 -10.67 20.09 27.62
CA LYS A 2 -11.28 18.88 27.01
C LYS A 2 -11.47 18.94 25.48
N LYS A 3 -11.90 20.08 24.93
CA LYS A 3 -12.12 20.25 23.48
C LYS A 3 -10.83 20.12 22.64
N VAL A 4 -9.71 20.61 23.18
CA VAL A 4 -8.40 20.56 22.48
C VAL A 4 -7.88 19.12 22.42
N ILE A 5 -8.02 18.37 23.50
CA ILE A 5 -7.63 16.95 23.55
C ILE A 5 -8.45 16.13 22.55
N MET A 6 -9.76 16.38 22.47
CA MET A 6 -10.63 15.70 21.50
C MET A 6 -10.20 15.98 20.04
N LEU A 7 -9.86 17.24 19.72
CA LEU A 7 -9.36 17.61 18.40
C LEU A 7 -8.03 16.92 18.05
N LEU A 8 -7.10 16.82 19.01
CA LEU A 8 -5.83 16.11 18.81
C LEU A 8 -6.04 14.61 18.55
N LEU A 9 -6.97 13.98 19.26
CA LEU A 9 -7.31 12.57 19.03
C LEU A 9 -7.92 12.34 17.64
N ILE A 10 -8.81 13.24 17.19
CA ILE A 10 -9.38 13.16 15.84
C ILE A 10 -8.28 13.34 14.79
N PHE A 11 -7.38 14.30 14.98
CA PHE A 11 -6.26 14.52 14.06
C PHE A 11 -5.31 13.32 14.01
N ALA A 12 -5.01 12.71 15.17
CA ALA A 12 -4.19 11.50 15.24
C ALA A 12 -4.84 10.31 14.52
N LEU A 13 -6.16 10.11 14.68
CA LEU A 13 -6.91 9.07 13.97
C LEU A 13 -6.94 9.33 12.46
N PHE A 14 -7.12 10.58 12.04
CA PHE A 14 -7.11 10.95 10.63
C PHE A 14 -5.73 10.75 9.98
N ALA A 15 -4.66 11.13 10.67
CA ALA A 15 -3.29 10.88 10.25
C ALA A 15 -3.00 9.37 10.15
N TYR A 16 -3.48 8.58 11.10
CA TYR A 16 -3.36 7.12 11.07
C TYR A 16 -4.11 6.53 9.86
N ALA A 17 -5.33 6.99 9.59
CA ALA A 17 -6.12 6.55 8.44
C ALA A 17 -5.45 6.92 7.10
N LEU A 18 -4.84 8.11 7.00
CA LEU A 18 -4.06 8.49 5.82
C LEU A 18 -2.84 7.58 5.65
N SER A 19 -2.12 7.27 6.73
CA SER A 19 -0.96 6.37 6.67
C SER A 19 -1.33 4.91 6.37
N ALA A 20 -2.56 4.49 6.69
CA ALA A 20 -3.08 3.17 6.32
C ALA A 20 -3.43 3.06 4.83
N SER A 21 -3.53 4.18 4.12
CA SER A 21 -3.64 4.22 2.66
C SER A 21 -2.24 4.15 2.05
N ASP A 22 -1.52 3.09 2.39
CA ASP A 22 -0.16 2.86 1.94
C ASP A 22 -0.14 2.72 0.40
N PRO A 23 0.53 3.62 -0.34
CA PRO A 23 0.70 3.49 -1.78
C PRO A 23 1.57 2.27 -2.16
N ASN A 24 2.04 1.46 -1.19
CA ASN A 24 2.75 0.20 -1.37
C ASN A 24 1.85 -1.06 -1.28
N LYS A 25 0.54 -0.95 -1.60
CA LYS A 25 -0.34 -2.13 -1.76
C LYS A 25 0.00 -2.99 -2.97
N CYS A 26 0.93 -2.55 -3.81
CA CYS A 26 1.32 -3.26 -5.00
C CYS A 26 2.83 -3.46 -5.09
N LEU A 27 3.23 -4.49 -5.82
CA LEU A 27 4.61 -4.88 -6.04
C LEU A 27 5.17 -4.10 -7.23
N LYS A 28 6.37 -3.54 -7.07
CA LYS A 28 7.05 -2.78 -8.13
C LYS A 28 7.42 -3.70 -9.30
N LYS A 29 7.57 -3.12 -10.50
CA LYS A 29 8.11 -3.84 -11.67
C LYS A 29 9.45 -4.50 -11.30
N GLY A 30 9.59 -5.79 -11.64
CA GLY A 30 10.75 -6.62 -11.29
C GLY A 30 10.67 -7.35 -9.94
N SER A 31 9.76 -6.99 -9.04
CA SER A 31 9.58 -7.67 -7.75
C SER A 31 8.97 -9.07 -7.92
N LYS A 32 9.33 -10.02 -7.04
CA LYS A 32 8.67 -11.32 -6.95
C LYS A 32 7.20 -11.16 -6.63
N CYS A 33 6.33 -11.98 -7.23
CA CYS A 33 4.89 -11.80 -7.14
C CYS A 33 4.08 -13.07 -6.85
N VAL A 34 4.65 -14.26 -7.07
CA VAL A 34 4.01 -15.53 -6.69
C VAL A 34 4.10 -15.70 -5.18
N SER A 35 2.97 -16.04 -4.56
CA SER A 35 2.83 -16.29 -3.11
C SER A 35 3.17 -15.11 -2.19
N VAL A 36 3.21 -13.87 -2.71
CA VAL A 36 3.48 -12.66 -1.91
C VAL A 36 2.19 -12.05 -1.32
N GLY A 37 1.02 -12.42 -1.84
CA GLY A 37 -0.28 -11.92 -1.35
C GLY A 37 -0.57 -10.45 -1.69
N LYS A 38 0.23 -9.85 -2.59
CA LYS A 38 0.04 -8.48 -3.10
C LYS A 38 0.00 -8.48 -4.63
N PRO A 39 -0.87 -7.65 -5.26
CA PRO A 39 -0.88 -7.49 -6.71
C PRO A 39 0.35 -6.72 -7.21
N CYS A 40 0.67 -6.80 -8.50
CA CYS A 40 1.65 -5.92 -9.14
C CYS A 40 1.09 -4.50 -9.33
N CYS A 41 1.95 -3.48 -9.28
CA CYS A 41 1.56 -2.11 -9.56
C CYS A 41 1.26 -1.96 -11.05
N LYS A 42 0.12 -1.38 -11.42
CA LYS A 42 -0.17 -1.06 -12.83
C LYS A 42 0.93 -0.16 -13.41
N PRO A 43 1.33 -0.35 -14.69
CA PRO A 43 0.80 -1.30 -15.67
C PRO A 43 1.43 -2.71 -15.62
N ALA A 44 2.17 -3.07 -14.57
CA ALA A 44 2.79 -4.38 -14.46
C ALA A 44 1.80 -5.46 -14.00
N THR A 45 1.98 -6.67 -14.54
CA THR A 45 1.23 -7.89 -14.21
C THR A 45 2.20 -8.96 -13.70
N CYS A 46 1.74 -9.82 -12.79
CA CYS A 46 2.56 -10.94 -12.32
C CYS A 46 2.71 -11.98 -13.43
N ASN A 47 3.92 -12.13 -13.97
CA ASN A 47 4.25 -13.28 -14.82
C ASN A 47 4.60 -14.46 -13.90
N ILE A 48 3.71 -15.44 -13.84
CA ILE A 48 3.85 -16.64 -13.02
C ILE A 48 5.08 -17.48 -13.39
N TYR A 49 5.48 -17.50 -14.67
CA TYR A 49 6.64 -18.27 -15.15
C TYR A 49 7.96 -17.60 -14.74
N ALA A 50 7.99 -16.27 -14.73
CA ALA A 50 9.16 -15.51 -14.28
C ALA A 50 9.19 -15.29 -12.76
N ASN A 51 8.08 -15.54 -12.06
CA ASN A 51 7.81 -15.08 -10.69
C ASN A 51 8.20 -13.61 -10.50
N ARG A 52 7.76 -12.74 -11.41
CA ARG A 52 8.06 -11.30 -11.36
C ARG A 52 6.92 -10.44 -11.89
N CYS A 53 6.81 -9.23 -11.39
CA CYS A 53 5.96 -8.19 -11.99
C CYS A 53 6.60 -7.66 -13.27
N ILE A 54 5.94 -7.87 -14.41
CA ILE A 54 6.40 -7.41 -15.73
C ILE A 54 5.35 -6.45 -16.28
N GLY A 55 5.77 -5.23 -16.62
CA GLY A 55 4.94 -4.23 -17.27
C GLY A 55 5.59 -3.77 -18.56
N TRP A 56 4.77 -3.42 -19.54
CA TRP A 56 5.19 -2.84 -20.81
C TRP A 56 5.59 -1.38 -20.60
#